data_AF-A0A8J2SB76-F1
#
_entry.id   AF-A0A8J2SB76-F1
#
_cell.length_a   1.000
_cell.length_b   1.000
_cell.length_c   1.000
_cell.angle_alpha   90.00
_cell.angle_beta   90.00
_cell.angle_gamma   90.00
#
_symmetry.space_group_name_H-M   'P 1'
#
loop_
_entity.id
_entity.type
_entity.pdbx_description
1 polymer ?
#
loop_
_entity_poly.entity_id
_entity_poly.type
_entity_poly.pdbx_seq_one_letter_code
_entity_poly.pdbx_strand_id
1 'polypeptide(L)'
;MTSDQLSLDHGAFGISLAEARSMDPQQGLVLSVGYSVLRQCSDFSSSRSSFTNSNVGVFVGVESSGLERKEASVFSASGGALSVTAGRLSFSLGLVGPCYSIDAACASTLAALHACVTTLQNGKECDDGVTIGTKVLSEAANYATSIGGMTSARGRCHTFDQRADGYCRGEGCGAFLVRSKASAGVDVLGSAVQ
;
A
#
# COMPACT_ATOMS: atom_id res chain seq x y z
N MET A 1 12.84 17.83 2.88
CA MET A 1 12.79 16.58 2.09
C MET A 1 12.28 16.95 0.71
N THR A 2 13.08 16.65 -0.31
CA THR A 2 12.91 17.09 -1.69
C THR A 2 11.60 16.59 -2.28
N SER A 3 10.84 17.51 -2.86
CA SER A 3 9.54 17.35 -3.53
C SER A 3 9.51 16.39 -4.74
N ASP A 4 10.58 15.62 -4.96
CA ASP A 4 10.85 14.87 -6.19
C ASP A 4 10.71 13.33 -6.03
N GLN A 5 10.60 12.80 -4.81
CA GLN A 5 10.47 11.34 -4.59
C GLN A 5 9.02 10.83 -4.55
N LEU A 6 8.04 11.72 -4.70
CA LEU A 6 6.60 11.42 -4.66
C LEU A 6 5.86 11.91 -5.92
N SER A 7 6.56 12.17 -7.03
CA SER A 7 5.92 12.60 -8.28
C SER A 7 5.14 11.43 -8.93
N LEU A 8 4.02 11.05 -8.32
CA LEU A 8 2.99 10.26 -8.97
C LEU A 8 2.57 11.02 -10.23
N ASP A 9 2.58 10.34 -11.37
CA ASP A 9 1.91 10.83 -12.58
C ASP A 9 0.38 10.77 -12.36
N HIS A 10 -0.13 11.70 -11.57
CA HIS A 10 -1.54 11.77 -11.19
C HIS A 10 -2.44 11.93 -12.43
N GLY A 11 -1.93 12.58 -13.48
CA GLY A 11 -2.62 12.74 -14.76
C GLY A 11 -2.85 11.39 -15.44
N ALA A 12 -1.87 10.49 -15.42
CA ALA A 12 -2.07 9.12 -15.90
C ALA A 12 -3.23 8.44 -15.18
N PHE A 13 -3.38 8.57 -13.86
CA PHE A 13 -4.46 7.90 -13.10
C PHE A 13 -5.82 8.61 -13.15
N GLY A 14 -5.97 9.67 -13.96
CA GLY A 14 -7.21 10.44 -14.04
C GLY A 14 -7.47 11.31 -12.80
N ILE A 15 -6.42 11.61 -12.03
CA ILE A 15 -6.48 12.37 -10.79
C ILE A 15 -6.09 13.83 -11.06
N SER A 16 -6.98 14.74 -10.68
CA SER A 16 -6.74 16.17 -10.82
C SER A 16 -5.62 16.65 -9.89
N LEU A 17 -4.94 17.74 -10.24
CA LEU A 17 -3.90 18.32 -9.36
C LEU A 17 -4.44 18.72 -7.97
N ALA A 18 -5.68 19.21 -7.91
CA ALA A 18 -6.34 19.58 -6.65
C ALA A 18 -6.60 18.36 -5.75
N GLU A 19 -6.99 17.25 -6.36
CA GLU A 19 -7.15 15.97 -5.66
C GLU A 19 -5.81 15.42 -5.19
N ALA A 20 -4.81 15.37 -6.09
CA ALA A 20 -3.47 14.87 -5.79
C ALA A 20 -2.83 15.60 -4.61
N ARG A 21 -2.99 16.93 -4.51
CA ARG A 21 -2.53 17.74 -3.37
C ARG A 21 -3.23 17.42 -2.05
N SER A 22 -4.44 16.89 -2.12
CA SER A 22 -5.24 16.54 -0.94
C SER A 22 -5.08 15.08 -0.52
N MET A 23 -4.41 14.25 -1.33
CA MET A 23 -4.18 12.84 -1.07
C MET A 23 -3.08 12.62 -0.04
N ASP A 24 -3.27 11.62 0.82
CA ASP A 24 -2.23 11.01 1.63
C ASP A 24 -1.17 10.44 0.66
N PRO A 25 0.13 10.77 0.85
CA PRO A 25 1.22 10.22 0.05
C PRO A 25 1.20 8.70 -0.08
N GLN A 26 0.72 7.97 0.94
CA GLN A 26 0.55 6.52 0.91
C GLN A 26 -0.39 6.07 -0.22
N GLN A 27 -1.47 6.81 -0.51
CA GLN A 27 -2.37 6.50 -1.63
C GLN A 27 -1.67 6.64 -2.98
N GLY A 28 -0.77 7.62 -3.11
CA GLY A 28 0.03 7.80 -4.32
C GLY A 28 1.07 6.71 -4.51
N LEU A 29 1.77 6.31 -3.44
CA LEU A 29 2.70 5.20 -3.46
C LEU A 29 2.01 3.89 -3.84
N VAL A 30 0.83 3.63 -3.30
CA VAL A 30 0.03 2.44 -3.61
C VAL A 30 -0.39 2.40 -5.08
N LEU A 31 -0.74 3.54 -5.68
CA LEU A 31 -1.01 3.63 -7.12
C LEU A 31 0.24 3.32 -7.96
N SER A 32 1.38 3.95 -7.64
CA SER A 32 2.64 3.78 -8.37
C SER A 32 3.15 2.33 -8.31
N VAL A 33 3.25 1.79 -7.09
CA VAL A 33 3.81 0.45 -6.85
C VAL A 33 2.81 -0.64 -7.29
N GLY A 34 1.51 -0.44 -7.02
CA GLY A 34 0.46 -1.35 -7.48
C GLY A 34 0.38 -1.47 -9.00
N TYR A 35 0.45 -0.34 -9.72
CA TYR A 35 0.53 -0.37 -11.19
C TYR A 35 1.83 -1.03 -11.68
N SER A 36 2.95 -0.78 -11.00
CA SER A 36 4.25 -1.34 -11.40
C SER A 36 4.33 -2.86 -11.22
N VAL A 37 3.74 -3.42 -10.16
CA VAL A 37 3.71 -4.88 -9.97
C VAL A 37 2.76 -5.55 -10.96
N LEU A 38 1.61 -4.94 -11.25
CA LEU A 38 0.64 -5.48 -12.20
C LEU A 38 1.19 -5.59 -13.62
N ARG A 39 2.00 -4.61 -14.05
CA ARG A 39 2.67 -4.63 -15.36
C ARG A 39 3.71 -5.74 -15.53
N GLN A 40 4.15 -6.40 -14.46
CA GLN A 40 5.11 -7.51 -14.55
C GLN A 40 4.43 -8.82 -14.96
N CYS A 41 3.11 -8.91 -14.82
CA CYS A 41 2.36 -10.10 -15.24
C CYS A 41 2.28 -10.19 -16.76
N SER A 42 2.65 -11.34 -17.32
CA SER A 42 2.59 -11.59 -18.77
C SER A 42 1.19 -11.60 -19.35
N ASP A 43 0.17 -11.84 -18.53
CA ASP A 43 -1.23 -11.95 -18.95
C ASP A 43 -1.84 -10.58 -19.27
N PHE A 44 -1.26 -9.51 -18.73
CA PHE A 44 -1.69 -8.14 -18.98
C PHE A 44 -0.82 -7.49 -20.06
N SER A 45 -1.46 -6.80 -21.00
CA SER A 45 -0.75 -5.94 -21.95
C SER A 45 -0.18 -4.71 -21.23
N SER A 46 0.87 -4.11 -21.76
CA SER A 46 1.48 -2.89 -21.21
C SER A 46 0.52 -1.69 -21.09
N SER A 47 -0.66 -1.75 -21.73
CA SER A 47 -1.71 -0.73 -21.62
C SER A 47 -2.52 -0.85 -20.32
N ARG A 48 -2.85 0.29 -19.71
CA ARG A 48 -3.74 0.36 -18.53
C ARG A 48 -5.14 -0.19 -18.78
N SER A 49 -5.64 -0.08 -20.01
CA SER A 49 -6.95 -0.62 -20.38
C SER A 49 -7.01 -2.13 -20.33
N SER A 50 -5.87 -2.83 -20.22
CA SER A 50 -5.84 -4.29 -20.11
C SER A 50 -6.29 -4.80 -18.73
N PHE A 51 -6.27 -3.94 -17.70
CA PHE A 51 -6.70 -4.28 -16.35
C PHE A 51 -8.21 -4.09 -16.12
N THR A 52 -8.89 -3.35 -17.00
CA THR A 52 -10.31 -3.05 -16.82
C THR A 52 -11.16 -4.32 -16.82
N ASN A 53 -12.04 -4.46 -15.82
CA ASN A 53 -12.86 -5.64 -15.54
C ASN A 53 -12.06 -6.92 -15.25
N SER A 54 -10.77 -6.81 -14.90
CA SER A 54 -9.99 -7.97 -14.47
C SER A 54 -10.34 -8.36 -13.03
N ASN A 55 -10.44 -9.66 -12.79
CA ASN A 55 -10.78 -10.22 -11.48
C ASN A 55 -9.54 -10.30 -10.57
N VAL A 56 -8.94 -9.14 -10.32
CA VAL A 56 -7.77 -8.99 -9.46
C VAL A 56 -8.22 -8.40 -8.13
N GLY A 57 -7.91 -9.08 -7.03
CA GLY A 57 -8.12 -8.58 -5.68
C GLY A 57 -7.02 -7.61 -5.25
N VAL A 58 -7.35 -6.60 -4.46
CA VAL A 58 -6.44 -5.58 -3.91
C VAL A 58 -6.46 -5.64 -2.39
N PHE A 59 -5.32 -5.96 -1.78
CA PHE A 59 -5.15 -6.12 -0.34
C PHE A 59 -4.03 -5.20 0.14
N VAL A 60 -4.38 -4.10 0.80
CA VAL A 60 -3.41 -3.10 1.24
C VAL A 60 -3.27 -3.11 2.75
N GLY A 61 -2.07 -3.46 3.24
CA GLY A 61 -1.66 -3.23 4.62
C GLY A 61 -1.22 -1.78 4.80
N VAL A 62 -2.01 -1.00 5.54
CA VAL A 62 -1.78 0.43 5.72
C VAL A 62 -2.28 0.87 7.09
N GLU A 63 -1.53 1.76 7.71
CA GLU A 63 -1.91 2.46 8.92
C GLU A 63 -2.15 3.94 8.60
N SER A 64 -2.90 4.63 9.46
CA SER A 64 -3.05 6.09 9.35
C SER A 64 -1.68 6.76 9.33
N SER A 65 -1.44 7.64 8.34
CA SER A 65 -0.21 8.44 8.28
C SER A 65 -0.11 9.45 9.43
N GLY A 66 -1.24 9.79 10.07
CA GLY A 66 -1.29 10.83 11.09
C GLY A 66 -0.95 12.23 10.55
N LEU A 67 -1.00 12.42 9.23
CA LEU A 67 -0.78 13.72 8.61
C LEU A 67 -2.00 14.62 8.86
N GLU A 68 -1.80 15.69 9.62
CA GLU A 68 -2.84 16.69 9.82
C GLU A 68 -3.07 17.52 8.56
N ARG A 69 -4.33 17.64 8.14
CA ARG A 69 -4.71 18.52 7.03
C ARG A 69 -5.21 19.84 7.59
N LYS A 70 -4.52 20.93 7.21
CA LYS A 70 -4.79 22.29 7.68
C LYS A 70 -6.03 22.93 7.05
N GLU A 71 -6.41 22.51 5.85
CA GLU A 71 -7.55 23.06 5.12
C GLU A 71 -8.48 21.94 4.62
N ALA A 72 -9.78 22.14 4.81
CA ALA A 72 -10.81 21.27 4.28
C ALA A 72 -11.04 21.55 2.78
N SER A 73 -11.19 20.49 2.00
CA SER A 73 -11.50 20.53 0.57
C SER A 73 -12.53 19.46 0.24
N VAL A 74 -13.07 19.49 -0.98
CA VAL A 74 -13.98 18.43 -1.48
C VAL A 74 -13.31 17.04 -1.49
N PHE A 75 -11.99 16.97 -1.45
CA PHE A 75 -11.21 15.73 -1.39
C PHE A 75 -10.78 15.36 0.03
N SER A 76 -11.21 16.09 1.06
CA SER A 76 -10.83 15.78 2.45
C SER A 76 -11.32 14.40 2.87
N ALA A 77 -12.56 14.02 2.54
CA ALA A 77 -13.06 12.70 2.90
C ALA A 77 -12.24 11.56 2.24
N SER A 78 -11.94 11.68 0.95
CA SER A 78 -11.25 10.62 0.20
C SER A 78 -9.74 10.61 0.39
N GLY A 79 -9.13 11.78 0.56
CA GLY A 79 -7.67 11.90 0.55
C GLY A 79 -6.96 11.29 1.76
N GLY A 80 -7.66 10.96 2.85
CA GLY A 80 -7.02 10.37 4.04
C GLY A 80 -7.74 9.14 4.60
N ALA A 81 -8.85 8.71 3.98
CA ALA A 81 -9.55 7.51 4.40
C ALA A 81 -8.73 6.27 4.05
N LEU A 82 -8.54 5.37 5.02
CA LEU A 82 -7.78 4.13 4.82
C LEU A 82 -8.39 3.28 3.71
N SER A 83 -9.72 3.15 3.67
CA SER A 83 -10.44 2.39 2.63
C SER A 83 -10.18 2.88 1.21
N VAL A 84 -9.91 4.17 1.04
CA VAL A 84 -9.61 4.76 -0.27
C VAL A 84 -8.22 4.36 -0.76
N THR A 85 -7.32 3.92 0.13
CA THR A 85 -5.98 3.47 -0.26
C THR A 85 -6.03 2.27 -1.20
N ALA A 86 -6.75 1.20 -0.81
CA ALA A 86 -7.01 0.07 -1.72
C ALA A 86 -7.99 0.45 -2.84
N GLY A 87 -9.08 1.15 -2.48
CA GLY A 87 -10.15 1.50 -3.41
C GLY A 87 -9.68 2.31 -4.60
N ARG A 88 -8.71 3.21 -4.41
CA ARG A 88 -8.19 4.06 -5.48
C ARG A 88 -7.42 3.28 -6.53
N LEU A 89 -6.62 2.28 -6.14
CA LEU A 89 -5.96 1.39 -7.10
C LEU A 89 -6.98 0.58 -7.90
N SER A 90 -7.97 0.00 -7.19
CA SER A 90 -9.05 -0.76 -7.82
C SER A 90 -9.83 0.10 -8.82
N PHE A 91 -10.19 1.32 -8.41
CA PHE A 91 -10.94 2.27 -9.23
C PHE A 91 -10.16 2.77 -10.44
N SER A 92 -8.91 3.20 -10.25
CA SER A 92 -8.09 3.78 -11.32
C SER A 92 -7.70 2.77 -12.40
N LEU A 93 -7.67 1.47 -12.08
CA LEU A 93 -7.34 0.40 -13.03
C LEU A 93 -8.56 -0.44 -13.45
N GLY A 94 -9.74 -0.19 -12.86
CA GLY A 94 -10.96 -0.95 -13.16
C GLY A 94 -10.92 -2.41 -12.69
N LEU A 95 -10.23 -2.69 -11.58
CA LEU A 95 -10.17 -4.03 -10.97
C LEU A 95 -11.48 -4.31 -10.22
N VAL A 96 -12.03 -5.52 -10.38
CA VAL A 96 -13.35 -5.90 -9.86
C VAL A 96 -13.31 -6.99 -8.79
N GLY A 97 -12.12 -7.44 -8.39
CA GLY A 97 -11.95 -8.40 -7.30
C GLY A 97 -12.13 -7.78 -5.90
N PRO A 98 -11.94 -8.59 -4.84
CA PRO A 98 -12.02 -8.12 -3.45
C PRO A 98 -11.06 -6.95 -3.17
N CYS A 99 -11.51 -5.95 -2.41
CA CYS A 99 -10.74 -4.72 -2.19
C CYS A 99 -10.73 -4.34 -0.71
N TYR A 100 -9.61 -4.55 -0.04
CA TYR A 100 -9.45 -4.38 1.40
C TYR A 100 -8.26 -3.50 1.76
N SER A 101 -8.49 -2.60 2.73
CA SER A 101 -7.43 -1.91 3.46
C SER A 101 -7.42 -2.44 4.88
N ILE A 102 -6.27 -2.93 5.34
CA ILE A 102 -6.12 -3.67 6.58
C ILE A 102 -5.13 -2.92 7.47
N ASP A 103 -5.61 -2.54 8.65
CA ASP A 103 -4.80 -1.99 9.74
C ASP A 103 -4.71 -3.03 10.87
N ALA A 104 -3.52 -3.62 10.99
CA ALA A 104 -3.09 -4.47 12.08
C ALA A 104 -1.77 -3.95 12.66
N ALA A 105 -1.60 -2.63 12.72
CA ALA A 105 -0.37 -1.95 13.11
C ALA A 105 0.86 -2.46 12.34
N CYS A 106 1.95 -2.83 13.02
CA CYS A 106 3.18 -3.32 12.39
C CYS A 106 3.01 -4.64 11.61
N ALA A 107 1.88 -5.34 11.77
CA ALA A 107 1.57 -6.58 11.05
C ALA A 107 0.64 -6.37 9.85
N SER A 108 0.24 -5.13 9.54
CA SER A 108 -0.73 -4.79 8.47
C SER A 108 -0.43 -5.46 7.13
N THR A 109 0.82 -5.39 6.66
CA THR A 109 1.20 -6.00 5.37
C THR A 109 1.11 -7.51 5.38
N LEU A 110 1.48 -8.15 6.49
CA LEU A 110 1.39 -9.61 6.62
C LEU A 110 -0.07 -10.06 6.74
N ALA A 111 -0.89 -9.30 7.46
CA ALA A 111 -2.34 -9.55 7.55
C ALA A 111 -3.02 -9.39 6.18
N ALA A 112 -2.60 -8.39 5.39
CA ALA A 112 -3.07 -8.21 4.02
C ALA A 112 -2.66 -9.36 3.10
N LEU A 113 -1.41 -9.83 3.19
CA LEU A 113 -0.96 -11.01 2.45
C LEU A 113 -1.74 -12.26 2.86
N HIS A 114 -1.98 -12.45 4.15
CA HIS A 114 -2.75 -13.57 4.67
C HIS A 114 -4.19 -13.55 4.13
N ALA A 115 -4.86 -12.40 4.17
CA ALA A 115 -6.19 -12.23 3.59
C ALA A 115 -6.20 -12.56 2.09
N CYS A 116 -5.22 -12.02 1.34
CA CYS A 116 -5.07 -12.27 -0.09
C CYS A 116 -4.94 -13.77 -0.42
N VAL A 117 -3.98 -14.45 0.22
CA VAL A 117 -3.75 -15.89 0.02
C VAL A 117 -4.99 -16.71 0.40
N THR A 118 -5.65 -16.36 1.51
CA THR A 118 -6.87 -17.04 1.95
C THR A 118 -8.01 -16.88 0.94
N THR A 119 -8.21 -15.67 0.40
CA THR A 119 -9.21 -15.40 -0.63
C THR A 119 -8.93 -16.17 -1.92
N LEU A 120 -7.66 -16.23 -2.36
CA LEU A 120 -7.24 -16.96 -3.56
C LEU A 120 -7.39 -18.48 -3.42
N GLN A 121 -7.14 -19.03 -2.24
CA GLN A 121 -7.16 -20.48 -2.02
C GLN A 121 -8.56 -21.00 -1.68
N ASN A 122 -9.27 -20.32 -0.77
CA ASN A 122 -10.51 -20.83 -0.20
C ASN A 122 -11.76 -20.26 -0.88
N GLY A 123 -11.70 -19.00 -1.33
CA GLY A 123 -12.85 -18.31 -1.92
C GLY A 123 -12.91 -18.43 -3.44
N LYS A 124 -11.75 -18.51 -4.12
CA LYS A 124 -11.62 -18.29 -5.57
C LYS A 124 -12.40 -17.04 -6.02
N GLU A 125 -12.46 -16.04 -5.15
CA GLU A 125 -13.20 -14.79 -5.40
C GLU A 125 -12.42 -13.88 -6.37
N CYS A 126 -11.12 -14.09 -6.52
CA CYS A 126 -10.26 -13.48 -7.53
C CYS A 126 -9.33 -14.50 -8.18
N ASP A 127 -8.87 -14.18 -9.40
CA ASP A 127 -7.89 -15.00 -10.15
C ASP A 127 -6.46 -14.68 -9.68
N ASP A 128 -6.19 -13.39 -9.49
CA ASP A 128 -4.95 -12.84 -8.97
C ASP A 128 -5.21 -11.93 -7.77
N GLY A 129 -4.19 -11.76 -6.93
CA GLY A 129 -4.22 -10.87 -5.78
C GLY A 129 -2.99 -9.99 -5.73
N VAL A 130 -3.21 -8.68 -5.64
CA VAL A 130 -2.17 -7.68 -5.37
C VAL A 130 -2.16 -7.41 -3.88
N THR A 131 -1.06 -7.73 -3.23
CA THR A 131 -0.81 -7.36 -1.82
C THR A 131 0.16 -6.19 -1.78
N ILE A 132 -0.18 -5.11 -1.06
CA ILE A 132 0.67 -3.92 -0.93
C ILE A 132 0.84 -3.56 0.53
N GLY A 133 2.04 -3.21 0.96
CA GLY A 133 2.33 -2.59 2.25
C GLY A 133 2.88 -1.20 2.03
N THR A 134 2.36 -0.20 2.75
CA THR A 134 2.87 1.17 2.67
C THR A 134 2.99 1.78 4.05
N LYS A 135 4.05 2.56 4.27
CA LYS A 135 4.24 3.41 5.44
C LYS A 135 4.95 4.70 5.04
N VAL A 136 4.40 5.82 5.50
CA VAL A 136 5.06 7.14 5.44
C VAL A 136 5.20 7.66 6.86
N LEU A 137 6.36 8.21 7.20
CA LEU A 137 6.60 8.74 8.55
C LEU A 137 6.08 10.18 8.66
N SER A 138 5.32 10.45 9.71
CA SER A 138 4.92 11.79 10.11
C SER A 138 5.60 12.20 11.41
N GLU A 139 5.83 13.51 11.57
CA GLU A 139 6.42 14.09 12.77
C GLU A 139 5.61 13.76 14.02
N ALA A 140 4.27 13.90 13.95
CA ALA A 140 3.37 13.58 15.05
C ALA A 140 3.49 12.10 15.50
N ALA A 141 3.51 11.16 14.56
CA ALA A 141 3.67 9.74 14.88
C ALA A 141 5.08 9.42 15.42
N ASN A 142 6.12 10.05 14.88
CA ASN A 142 7.50 9.92 15.38
C ASN A 142 7.61 10.42 16.82
N TYR A 143 7.01 11.57 17.12
CA TYR A 143 7.01 12.13 18.47
C TYR A 143 6.26 11.23 19.46
N ALA A 144 5.05 10.78 19.09
CA ALA A 144 4.23 9.92 19.95
C ALA A 144 4.93 8.59 20.30
N THR A 145 5.57 7.95 19.31
CA THR A 145 6.31 6.70 19.51
C THR A 145 7.60 6.89 20.32
N SER A 146 8.25 8.06 20.20
CA SER A 146 9.42 8.44 21.00
C SER A 146 9.05 8.67 22.46
N ILE A 147 7.99 9.44 22.75
CA ILE A 147 7.49 9.64 24.12
C ILE A 147 7.03 8.32 24.74
N GLY A 148 6.47 7.41 23.93
CA GLY A 148 6.11 6.06 24.35
C GLY A 148 7.30 5.13 24.65
N GLY A 149 8.55 5.58 24.45
CA GLY A 149 9.75 4.77 24.69
C GLY A 149 9.92 3.61 23.71
N MET A 150 9.29 3.68 22.53
CA MET A 150 9.31 2.58 21.56
C MET A 150 10.54 2.65 20.64
N THR A 151 11.07 3.85 20.41
CA THR A 151 12.14 4.10 19.44
C THR A 151 13.53 4.20 20.08
N SER A 152 14.54 3.64 19.41
CA SER A 152 15.93 3.75 19.83
C SER A 152 16.44 5.19 19.71
N ALA A 153 17.02 5.73 20.79
CA ALA A 153 17.72 7.03 20.76
C ALA A 153 18.98 7.01 19.88
N ARG A 154 19.49 5.81 19.56
CA ARG A 154 20.64 5.59 18.66
C ARG A 154 20.25 5.52 17.18
N GLY A 155 18.95 5.55 16.88
CA GLY A 155 18.43 5.55 15.51
C GLY A 155 18.66 4.24 14.75
N ARG A 156 18.84 3.10 15.44
CA ARG A 156 19.05 1.79 14.81
C ARG A 156 18.32 0.68 15.57
N CYS A 157 17.88 -0.33 14.83
CA CYS A 157 17.44 -1.60 15.42
C CYS A 157 18.65 -2.44 15.78
N HIS A 158 18.87 -2.66 17.08
CA HIS A 158 19.93 -3.53 17.60
C HIS A 158 19.38 -4.95 17.81
N THR A 159 18.93 -5.60 16.73
CA THR A 159 18.23 -6.89 16.79
C THR A 159 19.09 -7.96 17.46
N PHE A 160 18.59 -8.52 18.56
CA PHE A 160 19.25 -9.56 19.39
C PHE A 160 20.58 -9.13 20.05
N ASP A 161 20.88 -7.83 20.11
CA ASP A 161 22.10 -7.30 20.72
C ASP A 161 21.82 -6.69 22.11
N GLN A 162 22.79 -6.76 23.03
CA GLN A 162 22.65 -6.20 24.39
C GLN A 162 22.37 -4.69 24.41
N ARG A 163 22.71 -3.97 23.33
CA ARG A 163 22.47 -2.54 23.15
C ARG A 163 21.02 -2.21 22.75
N ALA A 164 20.14 -3.20 22.60
CA ALA A 164 18.75 -3.00 22.21
C ALA A 164 18.00 -2.10 23.19
N ASP A 165 17.57 -0.93 22.70
CA ASP A 165 16.89 0.13 23.44
C ASP A 165 15.63 0.66 22.73
N GLY A 166 15.14 -0.07 21.73
CA GLY A 166 13.98 0.28 20.91
C GLY A 166 14.20 -0.04 19.43
N TYR A 167 13.19 0.22 18.59
CA TYR A 167 13.30 0.06 17.13
C TYR A 167 13.59 1.39 16.44
N CYS A 168 14.06 1.35 15.20
CA CYS A 168 14.17 2.53 14.32
C CYS A 168 13.02 2.49 13.31
N ARG A 169 12.31 3.61 13.15
CA ARG A 169 11.18 3.70 12.23
C ARG A 169 11.67 3.79 10.79
N GLY A 170 10.96 3.11 9.89
CA GLY A 170 11.18 3.18 8.44
C GLY A 170 9.91 3.54 7.69
N GLU A 171 10.09 4.05 6.48
CA GLU A 171 9.05 4.27 5.48
C GLU A 171 9.37 3.48 4.22
N GLY A 172 8.35 3.29 3.39
CA GLY A 172 8.47 2.60 2.11
C GLY A 172 7.15 2.01 1.66
N CYS A 173 7.09 1.61 0.39
CA CYS A 173 5.96 0.93 -0.20
C CYS A 173 6.45 -0.30 -0.98
N GLY A 174 5.83 -1.46 -0.76
CA GLY A 174 6.17 -2.69 -1.45
C GLY A 174 4.93 -3.47 -1.84
N ALA A 175 5.00 -4.20 -2.95
CA ALA A 175 3.90 -5.01 -3.44
C ALA A 175 4.34 -6.38 -3.98
N PHE A 176 3.42 -7.34 -3.87
CA PHE A 176 3.48 -8.66 -4.50
C PHE A 176 2.22 -8.88 -5.32
N LEU A 177 2.38 -9.45 -6.52
CA LEU A 177 1.29 -10.02 -7.28
C LEU A 177 1.34 -11.54 -7.13
N VAL A 178 0.24 -12.14 -6.70
CA VAL A 178 0.15 -13.57 -6.42
C VAL A 178 -1.04 -14.23 -7.09
N ARG A 179 -0.89 -15.51 -7.43
CA ARG A 179 -1.93 -16.36 -8.03
C ARG A 179 -2.06 -17.66 -7.26
N SER A 180 -3.29 -18.20 -7.19
CA SER A 180 -3.54 -19.51 -6.57
C SER A 180 -2.86 -20.65 -7.34
N LYS A 181 -2.28 -21.62 -6.63
CA LYS A 181 -1.78 -22.87 -7.22
C LYS A 181 -2.86 -23.95 -7.21
N ALA A 182 -2.77 -24.88 -8.16
CA ALA A 182 -3.59 -26.10 -8.12
C ALA A 182 -3.25 -27.01 -6.92
N SER A 183 -2.02 -26.91 -6.40
CA SER A 183 -1.59 -27.50 -5.13
C SER A 183 -1.66 -26.46 -4.00
N ALA A 184 -1.54 -26.88 -2.74
CA ALA A 184 -1.53 -25.93 -1.62
C ALA A 184 -0.39 -24.91 -1.77
N GLY A 185 -0.72 -23.62 -1.90
CA GLY A 185 0.25 -22.53 -2.04
C GLY A 185 -0.22 -21.42 -2.99
N VAL A 186 0.68 -20.48 -3.27
CA VAL A 186 0.52 -19.42 -4.28
C VAL A 186 1.79 -19.29 -5.11
N ASP A 187 1.67 -18.83 -6.35
CA ASP A 187 2.79 -18.35 -7.16
C ASP A 187 2.94 -16.84 -7.01
N VAL A 188 4.20 -16.37 -6.92
CA VAL A 188 4.52 -14.95 -6.99
C VAL A 188 4.80 -14.61 -8.45
N LEU A 189 3.91 -13.83 -9.05
CA LEU A 189 3.99 -13.41 -10.46
C LEU A 189 4.87 -12.17 -10.63
N GLY A 190 5.04 -11.37 -9.57
CA GLY A 190 5.87 -10.17 -9.60
C GLY A 190 6.01 -9.50 -8.24
N SER A 191 6.95 -8.57 -8.15
CA SER A 191 7.18 -7.74 -6.96
C SER A 191 7.67 -6.34 -7.33
N ALA A 192 7.28 -5.33 -6.56
CA ALA A 192 7.77 -3.96 -6.72
C ALA A 192 8.02 -3.31 -5.36
N VAL A 193 8.99 -2.39 -5.29
CA VAL A 193 9.34 -1.63 -4.08
C VAL A 193 9.66 -0.18 -4.44
N GLN A 194 9.36 0.75 -3.54
CA GLN A 194 9.70 2.17 -3.63
C GLN A 194 9.98 2.74 -2.23
#